data_AF-A0A165BC34-F1
#
_entry.id   AF-A0A165BC34-F1
#
_cell.length_a   1.000
_cell.length_b   1.000
_cell.length_c   1.000
_cell.angle_alpha   90.00
_cell.angle_beta   90.00
_cell.angle_gamma   90.00
#
_symmetry.space_group_name_H-M   'P 1'
#
loop_
_entity.id
_entity.type
_entity.pdbx_description
1 polymer ?
#
loop_
_entity_poly.entity_id
_entity_poly.type
_entity_poly.pdbx_seq_one_letter_code
_entity_poly.pdbx_strand_id
1 'polypeptide(L)'
;MDVSGSSHYVHGNRPASISELATRAQDIFWDPNKGLKHWLRTAEKARRTAEQLVKDGDYENAFVNYAKAATVVLEKIPTHRDYSVLLTPDQRKNLDMVVL
;
A
#
# COMPACT_ATOMS: atom_id res chain seq x y z
N MET A 1 3.40 45.24 28.62
CA MET A 1 2.46 44.11 28.64
C MET A 1 1.86 44.02 27.26
N ASP A 2 2.30 43.07 26.44
CA ASP A 2 1.47 41.91 26.08
C ASP A 2 2.25 41.01 25.13
N VAL A 3 2.14 39.72 25.43
CA VAL A 3 2.95 38.63 24.92
C VAL A 3 2.25 38.07 23.69
N SER A 4 2.88 38.12 22.52
CA SER A 4 2.46 37.34 21.35
C SER A 4 3.57 36.38 20.95
N GLY A 5 3.75 35.37 21.78
CA GLY A 5 4.22 34.07 21.34
C GLY A 5 3.02 33.14 21.24
N SER A 6 2.95 32.35 20.17
CA SER A 6 2.22 31.06 20.01
C SER A 6 1.74 30.93 18.57
N SER A 7 1.95 29.86 17.81
CA SER A 7 2.60 28.60 18.12
C SER A 7 2.86 27.92 16.77
N HIS A 8 4.12 27.81 16.36
CA HIS A 8 4.49 26.81 15.36
C HIS A 8 4.38 25.47 16.06
N TYR A 9 3.19 24.87 16.07
CA TYR A 9 3.04 23.50 16.54
C TYR A 9 3.79 22.60 15.55
N VAL A 10 5.05 22.34 15.88
CA VAL A 10 5.76 21.17 15.41
C VAL A 10 4.93 19.98 15.91
N HIS A 11 4.01 19.48 15.09
CA HIS A 11 3.33 18.21 15.29
C HIS A 11 4.30 17.04 15.10
N GLY A 12 5.51 17.14 15.65
CA GLY A 12 6.66 16.32 15.28
C GLY A 12 7.08 15.31 16.33
N ASN A 13 6.18 14.84 17.21
CA ASN A 13 6.59 13.91 18.26
C ASN A 13 5.58 12.82 18.65
N ARG A 14 4.52 12.60 17.86
CA ARG A 14 3.71 11.39 18.00
C ARG A 14 3.93 10.50 16.77
N PRO A 15 4.13 9.18 16.96
CA PRO A 15 4.05 8.23 15.87
C PRO A 15 2.72 8.38 15.11
N ALA A 16 2.74 8.12 13.81
CA ALA A 16 1.53 8.17 13.01
C ALA A 16 0.55 7.07 13.47
N SER A 17 -0.73 7.41 13.55
CA SER A 17 -1.78 6.43 13.81
C SER A 17 -1.95 5.48 12.63
N ILE A 18 -2.49 4.29 12.89
CA ILE A 18 -2.80 3.30 11.85
C ILE A 18 -3.69 3.90 10.76
N SER A 19 -4.68 4.74 11.13
CA SER A 19 -5.56 5.40 10.16
C SER A 19 -4.82 6.42 9.28
N GLU A 20 -3.86 7.17 9.84
CA GLU A 20 -3.01 8.08 9.07
C GLU A 20 -2.10 7.29 8.12
N LEU A 21 -1.51 6.20 8.58
CA LEU A 21 -0.69 5.31 7.74
C LEU A 21 -1.52 4.64 6.64
N ALA A 22 -2.74 4.19 6.94
CA ALA A 22 -3.66 3.64 5.96
C ALA A 22 -4.05 4.67 4.90
N THR A 23 -4.27 5.93 5.30
CA THR A 23 -4.53 7.03 4.37
C THR A 23 -3.33 7.25 3.43
N ARG A 24 -2.08 7.21 3.96
CA ARG A 24 -0.86 7.27 3.13
C ARG A 24 -0.76 6.09 2.15
N ALA A 25 -1.27 4.93 2.53
CA ALA A 25 -1.26 3.74 1.68
C ALA A 25 -2.25 3.82 0.52
N GLN A 26 -3.30 4.64 0.61
CA GLN A 26 -4.30 4.82 -0.45
C GLN A 26 -3.78 5.64 -1.65
N ASP A 27 -2.61 6.29 -1.55
CA ASP A 27 -1.98 7.06 -2.62
C ASP A 27 -1.34 6.17 -3.70
N ILE A 28 -2.14 5.24 -4.22
CA ILE A 28 -1.79 4.35 -5.32
C ILE A 28 -2.41 4.94 -6.58
N PHE A 29 -1.58 5.41 -7.50
CA PHE A 29 -1.98 5.88 -8.83
C PHE A 29 -2.41 4.72 -9.74
N TRP A 30 -3.48 4.01 -9.36
CA TRP A 30 -4.06 2.92 -10.15
C TRP A 30 -4.52 3.46 -11.50
N ASP A 31 -4.03 2.84 -12.56
CA ASP A 31 -4.40 3.12 -13.95
C ASP A 31 -4.80 1.80 -14.61
N PRO A 32 -6.10 1.57 -14.86
CA PRO A 32 -6.60 0.33 -15.44
C PRO A 32 -6.18 0.15 -16.92
N ASN A 33 -5.57 1.15 -17.54
CA ASN A 33 -5.02 1.02 -18.90
C ASN A 33 -3.65 0.33 -18.92
N LYS A 34 -2.91 0.36 -17.80
CA LYS A 34 -1.65 -0.37 -17.68
C LYS A 34 -1.95 -1.85 -17.51
N GLY A 35 -1.24 -2.70 -18.27
CA GLY A 35 -1.51 -4.14 -18.28
C GLY A 35 -1.36 -4.80 -16.91
N LEU A 36 -2.11 -5.88 -16.68
CA LEU A 36 -2.18 -6.62 -15.40
C LEU A 36 -0.80 -6.97 -14.82
N LYS A 37 0.15 -7.38 -15.67
CA LYS A 37 1.53 -7.73 -15.27
C LYS A 37 2.28 -6.53 -14.66
N HIS A 38 1.99 -5.31 -15.09
CA HIS A 38 2.55 -4.10 -14.49
C HIS A 38 2.11 -4.00 -13.03
N TRP A 39 0.81 -4.14 -12.76
CA TRP A 39 0.25 -4.03 -11.42
C TRP A 39 0.70 -5.15 -10.48
N LEU A 40 0.80 -6.38 -10.97
CA LEU A 40 1.38 -7.49 -10.20
C LEU A 40 2.83 -7.20 -9.79
N ARG A 41 3.64 -6.66 -10.71
CA ARG A 41 5.03 -6.26 -10.40
C ARG A 41 5.07 -5.09 -9.41
N THR A 42 4.15 -4.14 -9.51
CA THR A 42 4.04 -3.02 -8.57
C THR A 42 3.70 -3.52 -7.16
N ALA A 43 2.74 -4.43 -7.03
CA ALA A 43 2.40 -5.04 -5.74
C ALA A 43 3.58 -5.81 -5.15
N GLU A 44 4.26 -6.65 -5.94
CA GLU A 44 5.42 -7.40 -5.50
C GLU A 44 6.58 -6.49 -5.08
N LYS A 45 6.81 -5.39 -5.81
CA LYS A 45 7.82 -4.39 -5.43
C LYS A 45 7.48 -3.73 -4.09
N ALA A 46 6.22 -3.37 -3.87
CA ALA A 46 5.77 -2.79 -2.60
C ALA A 46 5.98 -3.78 -1.45
N ARG A 47 5.62 -5.06 -1.63
CA ARG A 47 5.85 -6.13 -0.65
C ARG A 47 7.33 -6.28 -0.28
N ARG A 48 8.23 -6.37 -1.27
CA ARG A 48 9.68 -6.46 -1.03
C ARG A 48 10.25 -5.23 -0.32
N THR A 49 9.74 -4.05 -0.68
CA THR A 49 10.15 -2.79 -0.01
C THR A 49 9.73 -2.82 1.45
N ALA A 50 8.51 -3.29 1.74
CA ALA A 50 8.02 -3.46 3.10
C ALA A 50 8.89 -4.43 3.91
N GLU A 51 9.26 -5.58 3.34
CA GLU A 51 10.17 -6.55 3.98
C GLU A 51 11.53 -5.95 4.33
N GLN A 52 12.08 -5.10 3.46
CA GLN A 52 13.34 -4.41 3.73
C GLN A 52 13.19 -3.40 4.86
N LEU A 53 12.12 -2.59 4.84
CA LEU A 53 11.83 -1.60 5.88
C LEU A 53 11.62 -2.24 7.26
N VAL A 54 11.00 -3.43 7.32
CA VAL A 54 10.91 -4.21 8.58
C VAL A 54 12.30 -4.55 9.12
N LYS A 55 13.24 -4.97 8.26
CA LYS A 55 14.62 -5.28 8.67
C LYS A 55 15.36 -4.03 9.14
N ASP A 56 15.04 -2.89 8.55
CA ASP A 56 15.65 -1.60 8.88
C ASP A 56 14.99 -0.94 10.10
N GLY A 57 13.93 -1.54 10.67
CA GLY A 57 13.20 -1.04 11.84
C GLY A 57 12.18 0.06 11.53
N ASP A 58 11.95 0.37 10.26
CA ASP A 58 10.99 1.39 9.80
C ASP A 58 9.59 0.77 9.61
N TYR A 59 8.92 0.53 10.74
CA TYR A 59 7.63 -0.15 10.75
C TYR A 59 6.47 0.69 10.18
N GLU A 60 6.54 2.02 10.29
CA GLU A 60 5.52 2.91 9.72
C GLU A 60 5.51 2.80 8.19
N ASN A 61 6.69 2.93 7.55
CA ASN A 61 6.77 2.82 6.10
C ASN A 61 6.60 1.37 5.63
N ALA A 62 7.01 0.38 6.43
CA ALA A 62 6.71 -1.02 6.15
C ALA A 62 5.20 -1.26 6.07
N PHE A 63 4.43 -0.78 7.05
CA PHE A 63 2.97 -0.88 7.05
C PHE A 63 2.38 -0.24 5.79
N VAL A 64 2.80 0.99 5.45
CA VAL A 64 2.31 1.69 4.26
C VAL A 64 2.55 0.87 2.99
N ASN A 65 3.73 0.27 2.85
CA ASN A 65 4.06 -0.53 1.66
C ASN A 65 3.33 -1.89 1.62
N TYR A 66 3.11 -2.54 2.76
CA TYR A 66 2.27 -3.74 2.83
C TYR A 66 0.82 -3.43 2.49
N ALA A 67 0.25 -2.37 3.06
CA ALA A 67 -1.11 -1.94 2.76
C ALA A 67 -1.26 -1.59 1.26
N LYS A 68 -0.26 -0.93 0.66
CA LYS A 68 -0.22 -0.71 -0.79
C LYS A 68 -0.27 -2.00 -1.60
N ALA A 69 0.54 -3.00 -1.24
CA ALA A 69 0.55 -4.29 -1.91
C ALA A 69 -0.83 -4.99 -1.79
N ALA A 70 -1.41 -5.00 -0.58
CA ALA A 70 -2.71 -5.59 -0.30
C ALA A 70 -3.83 -4.93 -1.12
N THR A 71 -3.92 -3.59 -1.13
CA THR A 71 -4.93 -2.87 -1.91
C THR A 71 -4.81 -3.17 -3.41
N VAL A 72 -3.58 -3.23 -3.96
CA VAL A 72 -3.42 -3.58 -5.38
C VAL A 72 -3.91 -5.00 -5.67
N VAL A 73 -3.54 -5.97 -4.83
CA VAL A 73 -3.84 -7.39 -5.06
C VAL A 73 -5.30 -7.74 -4.78
N LEU A 74 -5.86 -7.24 -3.68
CA LEU A 74 -7.17 -7.64 -3.18
C LEU A 74 -8.31 -6.78 -3.73
N GLU A 75 -8.05 -5.49 -4.00
CA GLU A 75 -9.11 -4.57 -4.40
C GLU A 75 -9.01 -4.18 -5.88
N LYS A 76 -7.81 -3.91 -6.39
CA LYS A 76 -7.65 -3.34 -7.74
C LYS A 76 -7.54 -4.40 -8.83
N ILE A 77 -6.63 -5.36 -8.66
CA ILE A 77 -6.38 -6.43 -9.64
C ILE A 77 -7.64 -7.22 -10.00
N PRO A 78 -8.52 -7.61 -9.05
CA PRO A 78 -9.76 -8.34 -9.38
C PRO A 78 -10.73 -7.55 -10.27
N THR A 79 -10.64 -6.21 -10.27
CA THR A 79 -11.43 -5.32 -11.13
C THR A 79 -10.81 -5.09 -12.51
N HIS A 80 -9.59 -5.58 -12.76
CA HIS A 80 -8.88 -5.34 -14.01
C HIS A 80 -9.47 -6.15 -15.16
N ARG A 81 -9.67 -5.53 -16.34
CA ARG A 81 -10.30 -6.18 -17.52
C ARG A 81 -9.62 -7.49 -17.95
N ASP A 82 -8.29 -7.55 -17.83
CA ASP A 82 -7.51 -8.72 -18.22
C ASP A 82 -7.38 -9.77 -17.10
N TYR A 83 -7.96 -9.53 -15.92
CA TYR A 83 -7.87 -10.45 -14.77
C TYR A 83 -8.47 -11.82 -15.06
N SER A 84 -9.61 -11.85 -15.76
CA SER A 84 -10.28 -13.09 -16.16
C SER A 84 -9.66 -13.76 -17.40
N VAL A 85 -8.89 -13.01 -18.19
CA VAL A 85 -8.37 -13.45 -19.51
C VAL A 85 -6.93 -13.97 -19.41
N LEU A 86 -6.08 -13.35 -18.58
CA LEU A 86 -4.65 -13.67 -18.51
C LEU A 86 -4.27 -14.65 -17.39
N LEU A 87 -5.16 -14.88 -16.42
CA LEU A 87 -4.89 -15.77 -15.30
C LEU A 87 -5.62 -17.09 -15.47
N THR A 88 -4.87 -18.19 -15.39
CA THR A 88 -5.46 -19.53 -15.33
C THR A 88 -6.31 -19.68 -14.07
N PRO A 89 -7.27 -20.62 -14.04
CA PRO A 89 -8.05 -20.91 -12.84
C PRO A 89 -7.19 -21.10 -11.57
N ASP A 90 -6.03 -21.74 -11.69
CA ASP A 90 -5.09 -21.94 -10.58
C ASP A 90 -4.40 -20.66 -10.12
N GLN A 91 -4.06 -19.75 -11.05
CA GLN A 91 -3.48 -18.45 -10.70
C GLN A 91 -4.50 -17.54 -10.01
N ARG A 92 -5.78 -17.63 -10.40
CA ARG A 92 -6.87 -16.94 -9.70
C ARG A 92 -7.09 -17.52 -8.31
N LYS A 93 -7.11 -18.85 -8.18
CA LYS A 93 -7.23 -19.52 -6.89
C LYS A 93 -6.10 -19.14 -5.93
N ASN A 94 -4.87 -19.00 -6.41
CA ASN A 94 -3.74 -18.55 -5.59
C ASN A 94 -3.81 -17.08 -5.17
N LEU A 95 -4.55 -16.23 -5.90
CA LEU A 95 -4.82 -14.85 -5.50
C LEU A 95 -6.01 -14.76 -4.54
N ASP A 96 -7.02 -15.62 -4.71
CA ASP A 96 -8.16 -15.76 -3.79
C ASP A 96 -7.73 -16.39 -2.44
N MET A 97 -6.79 -17.34 -2.43
CA MET A 97 -6.34 -18.04 -1.22
C MET A 97 -5.30 -17.27 -0.37
N VAL A 98 -4.94 -16.02 -0.72
CA VAL A 98 -4.17 -15.15 0.19
C VAL A 98 -5.09 -14.52 1.26
N VAL A 99 -6.38 -14.84 1.24
CA VAL A 99 -7.30 -14.60 2.35
C VAL A 99 -6.97 -15.60 3.47
N LEU A 100 -6.41 -15.07 4.57
CA LEU A 100 -6.10 -15.78 5.82
C LEU A 100 -7.31 -16.54 6.40
#